data_AF-A0A2E4DFL1-F1
#
_entry.id   AF-A0A2E4DFL1-F1
#
_cell.length_a   1.000
_cell.length_b   1.000
_cell.length_c   1.000
_cell.angle_alpha   90.00
_cell.angle_beta   90.00
_cell.angle_gamma   90.00
#
_symmetry.space_group_name_H-M   'P 1'
#
loop_
_entity.id
_entity.type
_entity.pdbx_description
1 polymer ?
#
loop_
_entity_poly.entity_id
_entity_poly.type
_entity_poly.pdbx_seq_one_letter_code
_entity_poly.pdbx_strand_id
1 'polypeptide(L)'
;MRISKVLLCLLLPSIAFSSDYIKGHLEQRGNQFYITDQNNQSLLIQTDATTEKSLASLANPTYMQQSDGSKYVFEFKGTLEEEQFTLDQVPTQVAGLNTLRGVLASGQTSDEYIIDNQKAIFGATKVLNGYEFDEISKKSFLGKEVLAEGFYNNEGVFVINALTPKNLLTASKPDALPSEIQELWQENGDWDFIYSVMNTNEISQSKVPFRMSLYEEENYQVQPNEEFLVVTMSGRQGDSFGSVNGHFVAGLGTVKDNMELRGEVSNAYVYNGKDILSGNTSLTNYFSHIIQGQNNYRPTYTLIVYGIEPEKLKGFRDALEESHIKFRTEKLSITPEYNCTTETVKALNDVGIKGNYKKWDNTLKSIVTFPLRIFGSTGKTLHYSLGNDASKFQPRPAFNSFAGVVLRDDLRKKYNIKRVDYIFYPQIPSARPVGGMAVGSLRQSIKYKKLYDKYEVNEATKLPPEELKRILEQELQKIE
;
A
#
# COMPACT_ATOMS: atom_id res chain seq x y z
N MET A 1 41.38 -43.89 33.36
CA MET A 1 40.96 -42.46 33.35
C MET A 1 41.75 -41.76 32.25
N ARG A 2 41.24 -41.09 31.23
CA ARG A 2 39.90 -40.60 30.88
C ARG A 2 39.73 -40.79 29.36
N ILE A 3 38.57 -41.29 28.95
CA ILE A 3 38.13 -41.30 27.54
C ILE A 3 37.86 -39.84 27.16
N SER A 4 38.65 -39.31 26.22
CA SER A 4 38.39 -38.00 25.62
C SER A 4 37.18 -38.15 24.69
N LYS A 5 36.02 -37.67 25.15
CA LYS A 5 34.82 -37.53 24.35
C LYS A 5 35.04 -36.37 23.38
N VAL A 6 35.44 -36.70 22.15
CA VAL A 6 35.34 -35.79 21.01
C VAL A 6 33.84 -35.58 20.77
N LEU A 7 33.35 -34.42 21.18
CA LEU A 7 32.01 -33.95 20.87
C LEU A 7 32.03 -33.51 19.40
N LEU A 8 31.73 -34.46 18.51
CA LEU A 8 31.39 -34.18 17.12
C LEU A 8 30.01 -33.50 17.14
N CYS A 9 29.98 -32.19 17.37
CA CYS A 9 28.81 -31.38 17.06
C CYS A 9 28.59 -31.48 15.56
N LEU A 10 27.71 -32.40 15.19
CA LEU A 10 27.02 -32.43 13.92
C LEU A 10 26.51 -31.02 13.62
N LEU A 11 27.25 -30.32 12.77
CA LEU A 11 26.74 -29.26 11.92
C LEU A 11 25.68 -29.93 11.03
N LEU A 12 24.48 -30.09 11.56
CA LEU A 12 23.31 -30.25 10.71
C LEU A 12 23.21 -28.92 9.96
N PRO A 13 23.42 -28.87 8.63
CA PRO A 13 22.94 -27.73 7.89
C PRO A 13 21.44 -27.67 8.19
N SER A 14 20.99 -26.58 8.81
CA SER A 14 19.58 -26.22 8.79
C SER A 14 19.21 -26.27 7.31
N ILE A 15 18.49 -27.30 6.89
CA ILE A 15 17.86 -27.33 5.58
C ILE A 15 16.84 -26.20 5.67
N ALA A 16 17.28 -25.01 5.29
CA ALA A 16 16.39 -23.89 5.06
C ALA A 16 15.52 -24.36 3.91
N PHE A 17 14.30 -24.81 4.22
CA PHE A 17 13.27 -24.99 3.22
C PHE A 17 13.09 -23.61 2.58
N SER A 18 13.66 -23.45 1.39
CA SER A 18 13.52 -22.22 0.61
C SER A 18 12.06 -22.18 0.17
N SER A 19 11.32 -21.18 0.62
CA SER A 19 9.98 -20.94 0.07
C SER A 19 10.12 -20.54 -1.39
N ASP A 20 9.41 -21.25 -2.27
CA ASP A 20 9.25 -20.89 -3.66
C ASP A 20 8.22 -19.77 -3.81
N TYR A 21 8.46 -18.92 -4.80
CA TYR A 21 7.54 -17.86 -5.20
C TYR A 21 7.07 -18.13 -6.64
N ILE A 22 5.79 -18.41 -6.81
CA ILE A 22 5.18 -18.67 -8.11
C ILE A 22 4.17 -17.56 -8.41
N LYS A 23 4.21 -16.99 -9.62
CA LYS A 23 3.19 -16.05 -10.09
C LYS A 23 2.20 -16.77 -11.00
N GLY A 24 0.92 -16.51 -10.81
CA GLY A 24 -0.14 -17.17 -11.58
C GLY A 24 -1.52 -16.62 -11.32
N HIS A 25 -2.50 -17.24 -11.95
CA HIS A 25 -3.91 -17.01 -11.68
C HIS A 25 -4.42 -18.05 -10.67
N LEU A 26 -5.33 -17.62 -9.80
CA LEU A 26 -6.04 -18.53 -8.90
C LEU A 26 -7.29 -19.05 -9.61
N GLU A 27 -7.41 -20.38 -9.72
CA GLU A 27 -8.59 -21.04 -10.26
C GLU A 27 -9.23 -21.96 -9.24
N GLN A 28 -10.56 -21.97 -9.18
CA GLN A 28 -11.33 -22.93 -8.40
C GLN A 28 -11.97 -23.97 -9.33
N ARG A 29 -11.71 -25.26 -9.09
CA ARG A 29 -12.34 -26.38 -9.82
C ARG A 29 -12.99 -27.32 -8.81
N GLY A 30 -14.32 -27.27 -8.71
CA GLY A 30 -15.05 -27.93 -7.64
C GLY A 30 -14.65 -27.35 -6.27
N ASN A 31 -14.16 -28.21 -5.37
CA ASN A 31 -13.72 -27.84 -4.03
C ASN A 31 -12.19 -27.68 -3.92
N GLN A 32 -11.47 -27.66 -5.05
CA GLN A 32 -10.02 -27.55 -5.08
C GLN A 32 -9.58 -26.25 -5.75
N PHE A 33 -8.41 -25.76 -5.32
CA PHE A 33 -7.80 -24.54 -5.84
C PHE A 33 -6.51 -24.87 -6.60
N TYR A 34 -6.26 -24.15 -7.68
CA TYR A 34 -5.12 -24.36 -8.55
C TYR A 34 -4.42 -23.03 -8.85
N ILE A 35 -3.10 -23.09 -8.98
CA ILE A 35 -2.30 -22.02 -9.59
C ILE A 35 -2.20 -22.34 -11.08
N THR A 36 -2.62 -21.41 -11.94
CA THR A 36 -2.35 -21.49 -13.38
C THR A 36 -1.25 -20.50 -13.74
N ASP A 37 -0.10 -21.02 -14.15
CA ASP A 37 1.08 -20.21 -14.49
C ASP A 37 1.00 -19.64 -15.92
N GLN A 38 2.04 -18.91 -16.32
CA GLN A 38 2.18 -18.34 -17.68
C GLN A 38 2.23 -19.38 -18.81
N ASN A 39 2.54 -20.65 -18.50
CA ASN A 39 2.58 -21.75 -19.47
C ASN A 39 1.27 -22.55 -19.48
N ASN A 40 0.23 -22.07 -18.78
CA ASN A 40 -1.03 -22.78 -18.53
C ASN A 40 -0.87 -24.12 -17.77
N GLN A 41 0.26 -24.32 -17.09
CA GLN A 41 0.43 -25.44 -16.18
C GLN A 41 -0.38 -25.17 -14.92
N SER A 42 -1.10 -26.19 -14.45
CA SER A 42 -1.96 -26.11 -13.28
C SER A 42 -1.31 -26.87 -12.12
N LEU A 43 -1.04 -26.20 -11.01
CA LEU A 43 -0.54 -26.81 -9.78
C LEU A 43 -1.65 -26.83 -8.74
N LEU A 44 -1.87 -27.99 -8.11
CA LEU A 44 -2.86 -28.11 -7.04
C LEU A 44 -2.36 -27.40 -5.77
N ILE A 45 -3.19 -26.55 -5.18
CA ILE A 45 -2.88 -25.85 -3.93
C ILE A 45 -3.28 -26.72 -2.74
N GLN A 46 -2.35 -26.94 -1.82
CA GLN A 46 -2.62 -27.45 -0.48
C GLN A 46 -2.50 -26.32 0.54
N THR A 47 -3.46 -26.22 1.45
CA THR A 47 -3.46 -25.17 2.46
C THR A 47 -4.35 -25.53 3.65
N ASP A 48 -4.29 -24.72 4.71
CA ASP A 48 -5.16 -24.87 5.87
C ASP A 48 -6.58 -24.31 5.63
N ALA A 49 -7.54 -24.72 6.47
CA ALA A 49 -8.95 -24.33 6.32
C ALA A 49 -9.22 -22.82 6.47
N THR A 50 -8.32 -22.07 7.12
CA THR A 50 -8.44 -20.61 7.25
C THR A 50 -8.05 -19.95 5.94
N THR A 51 -6.90 -20.34 5.40
CA THR A 51 -6.38 -19.85 4.10
C THR A 51 -7.30 -20.26 2.95
N GLU A 52 -7.90 -21.46 3.00
CA GLU A 52 -8.87 -21.94 2.00
C GLU A 52 -10.08 -21.01 1.85
N LYS A 53 -10.60 -20.45 2.96
CA LYS A 53 -11.69 -19.46 2.92
C LYS A 53 -11.27 -18.17 2.19
N SER A 54 -10.03 -17.73 2.40
CA SER A 54 -9.48 -16.60 1.66
C SER A 54 -9.39 -16.92 0.17
N LEU A 55 -8.88 -18.10 -0.21
CA LEU A 55 -8.80 -18.54 -1.61
C LEU A 55 -10.17 -18.54 -2.30
N ALA A 56 -11.21 -19.05 -1.64
CA ALA A 56 -12.57 -19.04 -2.19
C ALA A 56 -13.03 -17.61 -2.54
N SER A 57 -12.81 -16.66 -1.63
CA SER A 57 -13.18 -15.26 -1.84
C SER A 57 -12.30 -14.51 -2.85
N LEU A 58 -11.08 -14.99 -3.11
CA LEU A 58 -10.17 -14.44 -4.11
C LEU A 58 -10.46 -14.98 -5.52
N ALA A 59 -10.80 -16.26 -5.63
CA ALA A 59 -11.15 -16.90 -6.90
C ALA A 59 -12.49 -16.39 -7.44
N ASN A 60 -13.45 -16.16 -6.53
CA ASN A 60 -14.82 -15.78 -6.87
C ASN A 60 -15.28 -14.57 -6.04
N PRO A 61 -14.68 -13.38 -6.23
CA PRO A 61 -15.12 -12.17 -5.53
C PRO A 61 -16.53 -11.78 -5.95
N THR A 62 -17.38 -11.41 -4.97
CA THR A 62 -18.81 -11.12 -5.23
C THR A 62 -19.02 -9.75 -5.88
N TYR A 63 -18.21 -8.76 -5.51
CA TYR A 63 -18.43 -7.37 -5.91
C TYR A 63 -17.31 -6.76 -6.77
N MET A 64 -16.20 -7.47 -6.98
CA MET A 64 -15.00 -6.91 -7.62
C MET A 64 -14.55 -7.76 -8.81
N GLN A 65 -14.62 -7.21 -10.02
CA GLN A 65 -14.07 -7.82 -11.23
C GLN A 65 -13.21 -6.78 -11.97
N GLN A 66 -12.19 -7.24 -12.69
CA GLN A 66 -11.42 -6.34 -13.55
C GLN A 66 -12.29 -5.90 -14.73
N SER A 67 -12.21 -4.63 -15.09
CA SER A 67 -13.10 -4.02 -16.08
C SER A 67 -12.85 -4.50 -17.50
N ASP A 68 -11.65 -4.99 -17.76
CA ASP A 68 -11.25 -5.60 -19.03
C ASP A 68 -11.60 -7.10 -19.11
N GLY A 69 -12.22 -7.67 -18.07
CA GLY A 69 -12.55 -9.08 -17.97
C GLY A 69 -11.35 -9.99 -17.70
N SER A 70 -10.16 -9.43 -17.46
CA SER A 70 -8.98 -10.21 -17.12
C SER A 70 -9.07 -10.81 -15.71
N LYS A 71 -8.30 -11.87 -15.49
CA LYS A 71 -8.16 -12.50 -14.17
C LYS A 71 -7.05 -11.80 -13.39
N TYR A 72 -7.29 -11.59 -12.10
CA TYR A 72 -6.26 -11.12 -11.18
C TYR A 72 -5.05 -12.06 -11.18
N VAL A 73 -3.86 -11.47 -11.03
CA VAL A 73 -2.60 -12.21 -10.90
C VAL A 73 -2.16 -12.17 -9.45
N PHE A 74 -1.67 -13.30 -8.96
CA PHE A 74 -1.17 -13.46 -7.60
C PHE A 74 0.25 -14.02 -7.59
N GLU A 75 1.02 -13.63 -6.60
CA GLU A 75 2.26 -14.28 -6.18
C GLU A 75 1.94 -15.19 -4.98
N PHE A 76 2.27 -16.47 -5.13
CA PHE A 76 2.06 -17.53 -4.16
C PHE A 76 3.39 -17.86 -3.50
N LYS A 77 3.44 -17.82 -2.16
CA LYS A 77 4.60 -18.21 -1.37
C LYS A 77 4.31 -19.56 -0.71
N GLY A 78 5.19 -20.53 -0.91
CA GLY A 78 4.96 -21.89 -0.42
C GLY A 78 6.12 -22.82 -0.74
N THR A 79 5.87 -24.12 -0.65
CA THR A 79 6.82 -25.16 -1.04
C THR A 79 6.23 -25.99 -2.17
N LEU A 80 6.99 -26.19 -3.25
CA LEU A 80 6.60 -27.08 -4.34
C LEU A 80 7.11 -28.50 -4.08
N GLU A 81 6.19 -29.45 -3.93
CA GLU A 81 6.49 -30.88 -3.80
C GLU A 81 5.77 -31.63 -4.93
N GLU A 82 6.54 -32.18 -5.87
CA GLU A 82 6.02 -32.86 -7.07
C GLU A 82 5.07 -31.94 -7.90
N GLU A 83 3.78 -32.27 -7.97
CA GLU A 83 2.74 -31.48 -8.66
C GLU A 83 1.83 -30.68 -7.69
N GLN A 84 2.22 -30.60 -6.41
CA GLN A 84 1.46 -29.96 -5.35
C GLN A 84 2.21 -28.78 -4.77
N PHE A 85 1.51 -27.67 -4.57
CA PHE A 85 2.05 -26.46 -3.98
C PHE A 85 1.42 -26.24 -2.60
N THR A 86 2.19 -26.46 -1.54
CA THR A 86 1.74 -26.21 -0.17
C THR A 86 1.96 -24.74 0.14
N LEU A 87 0.86 -24.02 0.36
CA LEU A 87 0.83 -22.57 0.49
C LEU A 87 1.12 -22.15 1.95
N ASP A 88 2.11 -21.26 2.13
CA ASP A 88 2.51 -20.77 3.46
C ASP A 88 1.60 -19.64 3.99
N GLN A 89 0.97 -18.91 3.07
CA GLN A 89 0.16 -17.72 3.38
C GLN A 89 -0.81 -17.41 2.24
N VAL A 90 -1.87 -16.62 2.53
CA VAL A 90 -2.80 -16.14 1.49
C VAL A 90 -2.03 -15.45 0.36
N PRO A 91 -2.33 -15.69 -0.93
CA PRO A 91 -1.57 -15.13 -2.04
C PRO A 91 -1.63 -13.60 -2.11
N THR A 92 -0.60 -13.01 -2.69
CA THR A 92 -0.44 -11.55 -2.81
C THR A 92 -0.75 -11.09 -4.22
N GLN A 93 -1.66 -10.14 -4.38
CA GLN A 93 -2.01 -9.59 -5.68
C GLN A 93 -0.83 -8.79 -6.27
N VAL A 94 -0.41 -9.18 -7.48
CA VAL A 94 0.65 -8.51 -8.25
C VAL A 94 0.09 -7.92 -9.53
N ALA A 95 0.85 -7.04 -10.20
CA ALA A 95 0.37 -6.38 -11.42
C ALA A 95 0.54 -7.24 -12.69
N GLY A 96 1.34 -8.30 -12.63
CA GLY A 96 1.56 -9.18 -13.77
C GLY A 96 2.41 -10.40 -13.44
N LEU A 97 2.42 -11.35 -14.37
CA LEU A 97 3.15 -12.63 -14.28
C LEU A 97 4.66 -12.43 -14.41
N ASN A 98 5.07 -11.41 -15.15
CA ASN A 98 6.45 -11.15 -15.49
C ASN A 98 6.92 -9.82 -14.92
N THR A 99 8.22 -9.72 -14.66
CA THR A 99 8.87 -8.50 -14.22
C THR A 99 10.00 -8.19 -15.17
N LEU A 100 10.10 -6.93 -15.58
CA LEU A 100 11.12 -6.46 -16.50
C LEU A 100 11.79 -5.21 -15.94
N ARG A 101 13.08 -5.05 -16.22
CA ARG A 101 13.92 -3.99 -15.66
C ARG A 101 14.73 -3.35 -16.76
N GLY A 102 14.97 -2.05 -16.62
CA GLY A 102 15.83 -1.31 -17.53
C GLY A 102 15.40 0.13 -17.62
N VAL A 103 15.97 0.84 -18.58
CA VAL A 103 15.56 2.21 -18.90
C VAL A 103 14.37 2.16 -19.86
N LEU A 104 13.28 2.87 -19.53
CA LEU A 104 12.17 3.03 -20.47
C LEU A 104 12.56 4.01 -21.57
N ALA A 105 12.60 3.55 -22.81
CA ALA A 105 12.87 4.35 -24.00
C ALA A 105 11.66 4.36 -24.95
N SER A 106 11.57 5.38 -25.80
CA SER A 106 10.61 5.40 -26.90
C SER A 106 11.02 4.38 -27.97
N GLY A 107 10.04 3.68 -28.52
CA GLY A 107 10.20 2.77 -29.65
C GLY A 107 10.10 3.50 -31.00
N GLN A 108 9.84 2.75 -32.06
CA GLN A 108 9.77 3.27 -33.43
C GLN A 108 8.47 4.03 -33.74
N THR A 109 7.41 3.76 -32.99
CA THR A 109 6.08 4.39 -33.14
C THR A 109 5.68 5.11 -31.85
N SER A 110 4.62 5.93 -31.91
CA SER A 110 4.14 6.72 -30.77
C SER A 110 3.73 5.89 -29.56
N ASP A 111 3.25 4.67 -29.79
CA ASP A 111 2.68 3.79 -28.75
C ASP A 111 3.60 2.63 -28.38
N GLU A 112 4.81 2.60 -28.96
CA GLU A 112 5.80 1.57 -28.71
C GLU A 112 6.88 2.09 -27.77
N TYR A 113 7.25 1.25 -26.82
CA TYR A 113 8.30 1.50 -25.86
C TYR A 113 9.30 0.36 -25.87
N ILE A 114 10.50 0.62 -25.34
CA ILE A 114 11.55 -0.39 -25.17
C ILE A 114 12.03 -0.32 -23.74
N ILE A 115 12.22 -1.48 -23.12
CA ILE A 115 12.92 -1.59 -21.84
C ILE A 115 13.93 -2.72 -21.99
N ASP A 116 15.22 -2.40 -21.85
CA ASP A 116 16.34 -3.36 -22.01
C ASP A 116 16.24 -4.23 -23.29
N ASN A 117 16.08 -3.57 -24.45
CA ASN A 117 15.89 -4.20 -25.77
C ASN A 117 14.61 -5.02 -25.95
N GLN A 118 13.76 -5.14 -24.93
CA GLN A 118 12.44 -5.75 -25.04
C GLN A 118 11.40 -4.71 -25.46
N LYS A 119 10.67 -4.99 -26.55
CA LYS A 119 9.51 -4.20 -26.97
C LYS A 119 8.42 -4.27 -25.91
N ALA A 120 7.84 -3.13 -25.57
CA ALA A 120 6.82 -2.98 -24.56
C ALA A 120 5.71 -2.00 -24.98
N ILE A 121 4.51 -2.21 -24.44
CA ILE A 121 3.35 -1.32 -24.57
C ILE A 121 2.70 -1.15 -23.20
N PHE A 122 1.99 -0.04 -22.99
CA PHE A 122 1.15 0.10 -21.79
C PHE A 122 -0.12 -0.74 -21.93
N GLY A 123 -0.49 -1.43 -20.86
CA GLY A 123 -1.73 -2.21 -20.78
C GLY A 123 -2.99 -1.35 -20.79
N ALA A 124 -4.14 -2.02 -20.69
CA ALA A 124 -5.42 -1.35 -20.64
C ALA A 124 -5.51 -0.39 -19.44
N THR A 125 -6.06 0.80 -19.68
CA THR A 125 -6.28 1.82 -18.66
C THR A 125 -7.78 1.96 -18.38
N LYS A 126 -8.16 2.73 -17.35
CA LYS A 126 -9.55 2.95 -16.98
C LYS A 126 -9.80 4.42 -16.65
N VAL A 127 -10.89 4.97 -17.19
CA VAL A 127 -11.35 6.32 -16.87
C VAL A 127 -12.00 6.33 -15.49
N LEU A 128 -11.42 7.09 -14.57
CA LEU A 128 -11.90 7.28 -13.20
C LEU A 128 -11.99 8.79 -12.93
N ASN A 129 -13.19 9.27 -12.62
CA ASN A 129 -13.53 10.69 -12.47
C ASN A 129 -13.16 11.55 -13.69
N GLY A 130 -13.25 10.98 -14.90
CA GLY A 130 -12.91 11.68 -16.14
C GLY A 130 -11.42 11.66 -16.52
N TYR A 131 -10.58 10.95 -15.76
CA TYR A 131 -9.14 10.85 -16.03
C TYR A 131 -8.68 9.41 -16.10
N GLU A 132 -7.72 9.12 -16.98
CA GLU A 132 -7.05 7.82 -17.14
C GLU A 132 -5.53 7.96 -17.01
N PHE A 133 -4.81 6.86 -17.18
CA PHE A 133 -3.34 6.88 -17.29
C PHE A 133 -2.94 7.33 -18.70
N ASP A 134 -2.68 8.63 -18.83
CA ASP A 134 -2.55 9.33 -20.11
C ASP A 134 -1.11 9.38 -20.67
N GLU A 135 -0.94 10.00 -21.84
CA GLU A 135 0.37 10.17 -22.48
C GLU A 135 1.37 10.98 -21.64
N ILE A 136 0.90 11.92 -20.81
CA ILE A 136 1.76 12.67 -19.89
C ILE A 136 2.34 11.71 -18.85
N SER A 137 1.49 10.82 -18.33
CA SER A 137 1.86 9.77 -17.37
C SER A 137 2.92 8.84 -17.97
N LYS A 138 2.67 8.31 -19.18
CA LYS A 138 3.60 7.42 -19.88
C LYS A 138 4.96 8.08 -20.12
N LYS A 139 4.95 9.31 -20.66
CA LYS A 139 6.19 10.07 -20.96
C LYS A 139 6.97 10.46 -19.72
N SER A 140 6.33 10.57 -18.56
CA SER A 140 7.01 10.91 -17.31
C SER A 140 8.04 9.86 -16.86
N PHE A 141 8.00 8.64 -17.42
CA PHE A 141 8.95 7.57 -17.14
C PHE A 141 10.08 7.44 -18.17
N LEU A 142 10.01 8.15 -19.30
CA LEU A 142 11.03 8.06 -20.34
C LEU A 142 12.41 8.48 -19.82
N GLY A 143 13.44 7.70 -20.18
CA GLY A 143 14.82 7.90 -19.75
C GLY A 143 15.10 7.50 -18.30
N LYS A 144 14.11 6.98 -17.56
CA LYS A 144 14.28 6.53 -16.17
C LYS A 144 14.47 5.03 -16.10
N GLU A 145 15.27 4.59 -15.14
CA GLU A 145 15.36 3.18 -14.78
C GLU A 145 14.11 2.76 -14.00
N VAL A 146 13.45 1.72 -14.48
CA VAL A 146 12.14 1.28 -14.01
C VAL A 146 12.13 -0.21 -13.70
N LEU A 147 11.28 -0.58 -12.74
CA LEU A 147 10.80 -1.94 -12.53
C LEU A 147 9.35 -2.00 -13.04
N ALA A 148 9.14 -2.78 -14.10
CA ALA A 148 7.85 -2.99 -14.74
C ALA A 148 7.29 -4.36 -14.36
N GLU A 149 6.00 -4.42 -14.05
CA GLU A 149 5.24 -5.67 -13.89
C GLU A 149 4.15 -5.75 -14.95
N GLY A 150 3.99 -6.94 -15.54
CA GLY A 150 3.18 -7.12 -16.74
C GLY A 150 3.13 -8.56 -17.22
N PHE A 151 2.80 -8.76 -18.50
CA PHE A 151 2.78 -10.06 -19.14
C PHE A 151 3.23 -9.94 -20.60
N TYR A 152 3.65 -11.04 -21.21
CA TYR A 152 3.92 -11.08 -22.65
C TYR A 152 2.65 -11.43 -23.42
N ASN A 153 2.33 -10.65 -24.45
CA ASN A 153 1.27 -11.00 -25.38
C ASN A 153 1.74 -12.09 -26.39
N ASN A 154 0.83 -12.54 -27.25
CA ASN A 154 1.11 -13.59 -28.24
C ASN A 154 2.19 -13.23 -29.27
N GLU A 155 2.52 -11.94 -29.41
CA GLU A 155 3.57 -11.44 -30.31
C GLU A 155 4.93 -11.30 -29.60
N GLY A 156 5.02 -11.68 -28.32
CA GLY A 156 6.22 -11.51 -27.51
C GLY A 156 6.47 -10.07 -27.06
N VAL A 157 5.47 -9.19 -27.12
CA VAL A 157 5.54 -7.81 -26.62
C VAL A 157 5.14 -7.78 -25.15
N PHE A 158 5.92 -7.07 -24.33
CA PHE A 158 5.65 -6.93 -22.90
C PHE A 158 4.57 -5.85 -22.65
N VAL A 159 3.46 -6.25 -22.05
CA VAL A 159 2.34 -5.37 -21.70
C VAL A 159 2.50 -4.91 -20.25
N ILE A 160 2.78 -3.62 -20.05
CA ILE A 160 3.06 -2.99 -18.76
C ILE A 160 1.75 -2.70 -18.02
N ASN A 161 1.58 -3.28 -16.83
CA ASN A 161 0.45 -3.00 -15.93
C ASN A 161 0.85 -2.17 -14.71
N ALA A 162 2.11 -2.21 -14.30
CA ALA A 162 2.65 -1.34 -13.27
C ALA A 162 4.10 -0.94 -13.57
N LEU A 163 4.49 0.27 -13.15
CA LEU A 163 5.83 0.80 -13.41
C LEU A 163 6.32 1.67 -12.25
N THR A 164 7.36 1.22 -11.55
CA THR A 164 7.93 1.96 -10.41
C THR A 164 9.38 2.37 -10.71
N PRO A 165 9.83 3.57 -10.32
CA PRO A 165 11.24 3.95 -10.37
C PRO A 165 12.08 3.02 -9.47
N LYS A 166 13.19 2.49 -9.99
CA LYS A 166 13.98 1.44 -9.31
C LYS A 166 14.49 1.85 -7.91
N ASN A 167 14.97 3.09 -7.75
CA ASN A 167 15.67 3.52 -6.53
C ASN A 167 14.76 3.85 -5.34
N LEU A 168 13.44 3.74 -5.49
CA LEU A 168 12.52 4.07 -4.40
C LEU A 168 12.27 2.91 -3.44
N LEU A 169 12.11 1.70 -3.96
CA LEU A 169 11.75 0.51 -3.17
C LEU A 169 12.96 -0.40 -2.96
N THR A 170 14.00 0.13 -2.29
CA THR A 170 15.24 -0.59 -1.97
C THR A 170 15.67 -0.33 -0.52
N ALA A 171 16.38 -1.29 0.07
CA ALA A 171 17.07 -1.20 1.36
C ALA A 171 18.50 -0.64 1.24
N SER A 172 19.00 -0.42 0.01
CA SER A 172 20.32 0.18 -0.24
C SER A 172 20.43 1.55 0.46
N LYS A 173 21.63 2.10 0.64
CA LYS A 173 21.77 3.45 1.19
C LYS A 173 20.98 4.46 0.32
N PRO A 174 20.25 5.42 0.90
CA PRO A 174 19.59 6.47 0.14
C PRO A 174 20.57 7.27 -0.71
N ASP A 175 20.13 7.68 -1.90
CA ASP A 175 20.81 8.70 -2.70
C ASP A 175 20.78 10.04 -1.96
N ALA A 176 21.60 11.00 -2.39
CA ALA A 176 21.54 12.36 -1.85
C ALA A 176 20.13 12.94 -2.04
N LEU A 177 19.60 13.57 -0.99
CA LEU A 177 18.33 14.27 -1.06
C LEU A 177 18.43 15.43 -2.07
N PRO A 178 17.31 15.77 -2.75
CA PRO A 178 17.23 17.03 -3.49
C PRO A 178 17.60 18.19 -2.57
N SER A 179 18.41 19.15 -3.04
CA SER A 179 19.00 20.20 -2.19
C SER A 179 17.96 20.95 -1.36
N GLU A 180 16.83 21.31 -1.97
CA GLU A 180 15.73 22.02 -1.32
C GLU A 180 15.11 21.19 -0.17
N ILE A 181 15.00 19.86 -0.35
CA ILE A 181 14.52 18.95 0.70
C ILE A 181 15.58 18.78 1.79
N GLN A 182 16.86 18.73 1.42
CA GLN A 182 17.97 18.62 2.36
C GLN A 182 18.08 19.84 3.27
N GLU A 183 17.90 21.04 2.72
CA GLU A 183 17.89 22.31 3.45
C GLU A 183 16.72 22.36 4.44
N LEU A 184 15.50 22.09 3.97
CA LEU A 184 14.31 22.05 4.82
C LEU A 184 14.45 21.05 5.97
N TRP A 185 15.04 19.88 5.72
CA TRP A 185 15.26 18.88 6.75
C TRP A 185 16.30 19.34 7.79
N GLN A 186 17.40 19.97 7.36
CA GLN A 186 18.42 20.50 8.28
C GLN A 186 17.89 21.63 9.16
N GLU A 187 17.04 22.51 8.60
CA GLU A 187 16.47 23.65 9.32
C GLU A 187 15.42 23.23 10.36
N ASN A 188 14.64 22.20 10.07
CA ASN A 188 13.50 21.79 10.91
C ASN A 188 13.80 20.58 11.81
N GLY A 189 14.84 19.79 11.49
CA GLY A 189 15.11 18.50 12.15
C GLY A 189 14.00 17.46 11.88
N ASP A 190 14.17 16.23 12.37
CA ASP A 190 13.29 15.11 11.99
C ASP A 190 11.82 15.32 12.36
N TRP A 191 11.56 15.87 13.55
CA TRP A 191 10.21 16.07 14.07
C TRP A 191 9.43 17.08 13.24
N ASP A 192 9.91 18.32 13.16
CA ASP A 192 9.18 19.37 12.45
C ASP A 192 9.20 19.14 10.94
N PHE A 193 10.23 18.49 10.39
CA PHE A 193 10.24 18.09 8.99
C PHE A 193 9.09 17.12 8.67
N ILE A 194 8.91 16.05 9.46
CA ILE A 194 7.85 15.06 9.22
C ILE A 194 6.45 15.63 9.54
N TYR A 195 6.30 16.38 10.63
CA TYR A 195 4.98 16.83 11.08
C TYR A 195 4.51 18.16 10.51
N SER A 196 5.43 19.00 10.05
CA SER A 196 5.10 20.34 9.56
C SER A 196 5.43 20.45 8.07
N VAL A 197 6.69 20.25 7.69
CA VAL A 197 7.16 20.47 6.30
C VAL A 197 6.52 19.49 5.32
N MET A 198 6.62 18.19 5.56
CA MET A 198 6.05 17.15 4.69
C MET A 198 4.51 17.20 4.60
N ASN A 199 3.89 17.93 5.52
CA ASN A 199 2.46 18.06 5.66
C ASN A 199 1.86 19.25 4.88
N THR A 200 2.69 20.01 4.17
CA THR A 200 2.24 21.14 3.33
C THR A 200 1.82 20.68 1.94
N ASN A 201 0.95 21.47 1.29
CA ASN A 201 0.59 21.21 -0.11
C ASN A 201 1.81 21.35 -1.04
N GLU A 202 2.65 22.36 -0.82
CA GLU A 202 3.86 22.62 -1.62
C GLU A 202 4.75 21.38 -1.75
N ILE A 203 5.10 20.76 -0.61
CA ILE A 203 5.93 19.55 -0.62
C ILE A 203 5.16 18.36 -1.16
N SER A 204 3.89 18.19 -0.77
CA SER A 204 3.06 17.08 -1.25
C SER A 204 2.85 17.06 -2.77
N GLN A 205 2.96 18.24 -3.41
CA GLN A 205 2.76 18.44 -4.85
C GLN A 205 4.08 18.54 -5.62
N SER A 206 5.23 18.32 -4.95
CA SER A 206 6.52 18.17 -5.60
C SER A 206 6.49 17.04 -6.63
N LYS A 207 7.37 17.12 -7.63
CA LYS A 207 7.51 16.11 -8.70
C LYS A 207 8.69 15.17 -8.49
N VAL A 208 9.52 15.45 -7.49
CA VAL A 208 10.77 14.72 -7.26
C VAL A 208 10.56 13.71 -6.14
N PRO A 209 10.59 12.39 -6.46
CA PRO A 209 10.61 11.38 -5.42
C PRO A 209 11.91 11.45 -4.63
N PHE A 210 11.87 11.11 -3.35
CA PHE A 210 13.08 10.98 -2.55
C PHE A 210 12.94 9.95 -1.45
N ARG A 211 14.08 9.53 -0.92
CA ARG A 211 14.21 8.61 0.20
C ARG A 211 15.27 9.14 1.15
N MET A 212 15.03 8.99 2.44
CA MET A 212 15.97 9.34 3.51
C MET A 212 15.92 8.32 4.63
N SER A 213 16.99 8.19 5.40
CA SER A 213 17.00 7.41 6.62
C SER A 213 16.75 8.35 7.80
N LEU A 214 15.61 8.20 8.47
CA LEU A 214 15.25 8.97 9.67
C LEU A 214 15.99 8.48 10.91
N TYR A 215 16.38 7.21 10.91
CA TYR A 215 17.10 6.58 12.00
C TYR A 215 17.88 5.38 11.48
N GLU A 216 19.10 5.20 11.98
CA GLU A 216 19.93 4.02 11.77
C GLU A 216 20.74 3.78 13.04
N GLU A 217 20.65 2.56 13.59
CA GLU A 217 21.44 2.12 14.73
C GLU A 217 22.93 2.04 14.34
N GLU A 218 23.80 2.41 15.27
CA GLU A 218 25.25 2.37 15.03
C GLU A 218 25.71 0.95 14.69
N ASN A 219 26.50 0.80 13.63
CA ASN A 219 27.02 -0.49 13.12
C ASN A 219 25.94 -1.47 12.61
N TYR A 220 24.70 -1.04 12.46
CA TYR A 220 23.67 -1.84 11.81
C TYR A 220 23.73 -1.68 10.29
N GLN A 221 23.55 -2.79 9.57
CA GLN A 221 23.36 -2.80 8.13
C GLN A 221 22.25 -3.79 7.80
N VAL A 222 21.29 -3.35 7.00
CA VAL A 222 20.20 -4.20 6.52
C VAL A 222 20.77 -5.36 5.72
N GLN A 223 20.33 -6.58 6.01
CA GLN A 223 20.78 -7.79 5.33
C GLN A 223 19.72 -8.34 4.36
N PRO A 224 20.14 -9.08 3.31
CA PRO A 224 19.22 -9.93 2.56
C PRO A 224 18.41 -10.85 3.49
N ASN A 225 17.17 -11.11 3.09
CA ASN A 225 16.14 -11.86 3.82
C ASN A 225 15.67 -11.22 5.14
N GLU A 226 16.15 -10.03 5.49
CA GLU A 226 15.61 -9.30 6.63
C GLU A 226 14.18 -8.84 6.34
N GLU A 227 13.30 -9.00 7.34
CA GLU A 227 11.92 -8.56 7.25
C GLU A 227 11.76 -7.09 7.66
N PHE A 228 10.79 -6.42 7.06
CA PHE A 228 10.47 -5.03 7.37
C PHE A 228 8.96 -4.83 7.49
N LEU A 229 8.58 -3.86 8.32
CA LEU A 229 7.22 -3.29 8.34
C LEU A 229 7.15 -2.13 7.34
N VAL A 230 6.05 -2.06 6.59
CA VAL A 230 5.70 -0.90 5.78
C VAL A 230 4.52 -0.20 6.44
N VAL A 231 4.61 1.11 6.60
CA VAL A 231 3.47 1.95 7.01
C VAL A 231 3.36 3.07 5.99
N THR A 232 2.22 3.16 5.30
CA THR A 232 2.05 4.16 4.24
C THR A 232 0.75 4.92 4.37
N MET A 233 0.83 6.21 4.07
CA MET A 233 -0.30 7.09 3.84
C MET A 233 -0.27 7.56 2.39
N SER A 234 -1.35 7.34 1.67
CA SER A 234 -1.64 8.06 0.44
C SER A 234 -2.41 9.33 0.77
N GLY A 235 -2.02 10.44 0.16
CA GLY A 235 -2.62 11.75 0.37
C GLY A 235 -4.06 11.88 -0.13
N ARG A 236 -4.58 13.10 -0.20
CA ARG A 236 -5.85 13.37 -0.88
C ARG A 236 -5.69 13.29 -2.39
N GLN A 237 -6.75 12.92 -3.08
CA GLN A 237 -6.83 13.09 -4.53
C GLN A 237 -7.22 14.54 -4.87
N GLY A 238 -6.86 15.02 -6.06
CA GLY A 238 -7.17 16.38 -6.52
C GLY A 238 -8.54 16.53 -7.18
N ASP A 239 -9.21 15.42 -7.44
CA ASP A 239 -10.34 15.29 -8.37
C ASP A 239 -11.65 14.83 -7.71
N SER A 240 -11.70 14.69 -6.38
CA SER A 240 -12.93 14.37 -5.64
C SER A 240 -12.86 14.80 -4.17
N PHE A 241 -13.97 15.32 -3.64
CA PHE A 241 -14.16 15.59 -2.22
C PHE A 241 -14.28 14.31 -1.38
N GLY A 242 -14.70 13.19 -2.00
CA GLY A 242 -14.81 11.89 -1.32
C GLY A 242 -13.46 11.30 -0.93
N SER A 243 -12.38 11.79 -1.54
CA SER A 243 -11.02 11.24 -1.39
C SER A 243 -10.09 12.10 -0.51
N VAL A 244 -10.61 13.12 0.20
CA VAL A 244 -9.77 14.07 0.94
C VAL A 244 -9.11 13.50 2.21
N ASN A 245 -9.68 12.45 2.79
CA ASN A 245 -9.13 11.79 3.98
C ASN A 245 -7.85 11.00 3.67
N GLY A 246 -7.59 10.73 2.39
CA GLY A 246 -6.49 9.88 1.96
C GLY A 246 -6.75 8.40 2.18
N HIS A 247 -5.68 7.63 2.26
CA HIS A 247 -5.71 6.18 2.45
C HIS A 247 -4.54 5.77 3.35
N PHE A 248 -4.76 4.92 4.33
CA PHE A 248 -3.71 4.42 5.21
C PHE A 248 -3.75 2.90 5.21
N VAL A 249 -2.58 2.31 5.03
CA VAL A 249 -2.36 0.87 5.10
C VAL A 249 -1.01 0.58 5.71
N ALA A 250 -0.87 -0.63 6.22
CA ALA A 250 0.40 -1.17 6.64
C ALA A 250 0.60 -2.54 5.97
N GLY A 251 1.84 -3.00 6.04
CA GLY A 251 2.30 -4.12 5.27
C GLY A 251 3.59 -4.67 5.83
N LEU A 252 4.10 -5.69 5.17
CA LEU A 252 5.38 -6.29 5.50
C LEU A 252 6.10 -6.72 4.22
N GLY A 253 7.36 -7.07 4.35
CA GLY A 253 8.12 -7.63 3.25
C GLY A 253 9.47 -8.16 3.68
N THR A 254 10.23 -8.59 2.69
CA THR A 254 11.57 -9.14 2.83
C THR A 254 12.53 -8.42 1.88
N VAL A 255 13.76 -8.21 2.35
CA VAL A 255 14.83 -7.66 1.53
C VAL A 255 15.39 -8.77 0.63
N LYS A 256 15.40 -8.55 -0.68
CA LYS A 256 16.02 -9.49 -1.64
C LYS A 256 17.55 -9.41 -1.57
N ASP A 257 18.23 -10.40 -2.14
CA ASP A 257 19.69 -10.42 -2.27
C ASP A 257 20.27 -9.20 -2.98
N ASN A 258 19.52 -8.60 -3.91
CA ASN A 258 19.89 -7.37 -4.62
C ASN A 258 19.46 -6.09 -3.87
N MET A 259 19.10 -6.20 -2.58
CA MET A 259 18.62 -5.12 -1.71
C MET A 259 17.29 -4.48 -2.12
N GLU A 260 16.53 -5.06 -3.04
CA GLU A 260 15.17 -4.59 -3.31
C GLU A 260 14.18 -5.02 -2.24
N LEU A 261 13.14 -4.22 -2.06
CA LEU A 261 12.06 -4.52 -1.13
C LEU A 261 10.99 -5.36 -1.83
N ARG A 262 10.93 -6.67 -1.53
CA ARG A 262 9.78 -7.52 -1.86
C ARG A 262 8.77 -7.41 -0.74
N GLY A 263 7.81 -6.51 -0.87
CA GLY A 263 6.78 -6.32 0.16
C GLY A 263 5.37 -6.28 -0.40
N GLU A 264 4.44 -6.24 0.53
CA GLU A 264 3.02 -6.11 0.31
C GLU A 264 2.39 -5.23 1.37
N VAL A 265 1.23 -4.67 1.05
CA VAL A 265 0.38 -3.94 1.99
C VAL A 265 -1.01 -4.55 2.02
N SER A 266 -1.64 -4.54 3.19
CA SER A 266 -3.05 -4.90 3.32
C SER A 266 -3.91 -3.77 2.76
N ASN A 267 -4.48 -4.03 1.58
CA ASN A 267 -5.16 -3.03 0.78
C ASN A 267 -6.67 -3.23 0.86
N ALA A 268 -7.29 -2.69 1.90
CA ALA A 268 -8.73 -2.81 2.14
C ALA A 268 -9.54 -1.73 1.40
N TYR A 269 -10.38 -2.15 0.46
CA TYR A 269 -11.30 -1.30 -0.29
C TYR A 269 -12.72 -1.88 -0.33
N VAL A 270 -13.70 -1.04 -0.03
CA VAL A 270 -15.08 -1.31 -0.44
C VAL A 270 -15.22 -1.08 -1.95
N TYR A 271 -16.24 -1.69 -2.55
CA TYR A 271 -16.59 -1.43 -3.94
C TYR A 271 -16.69 0.07 -4.22
N ASN A 272 -15.80 0.58 -5.06
CA ASN A 272 -15.65 2.02 -5.34
C ASN A 272 -15.44 2.32 -6.82
N GLY A 273 -15.74 1.36 -7.70
CA GLY A 273 -15.55 1.49 -9.13
C GLY A 273 -14.10 1.39 -9.61
N LYS A 274 -13.09 1.25 -8.73
CA LYS A 274 -11.73 0.85 -9.11
C LYS A 274 -11.64 -0.67 -9.22
N ASP A 275 -10.64 -1.19 -9.92
CA ASP A 275 -10.44 -2.64 -10.10
C ASP A 275 -9.60 -3.24 -8.97
N ILE A 276 -9.82 -2.75 -7.74
CA ILE A 276 -9.04 -3.14 -6.56
C ILE A 276 -9.69 -4.32 -5.87
N LEU A 277 -9.04 -5.47 -5.95
CA LEU A 277 -9.37 -6.60 -5.10
C LEU A 277 -8.82 -6.38 -3.69
N SER A 278 -9.70 -6.30 -2.70
CA SER A 278 -9.28 -6.21 -1.30
C SER A 278 -8.43 -7.41 -0.91
N GLY A 279 -7.24 -7.17 -0.33
CA GLY A 279 -6.31 -8.23 0.03
C GLY A 279 -4.88 -7.71 0.21
N ASN A 280 -3.92 -8.61 0.26
CA ASN A 280 -2.50 -8.24 0.25
C ASN A 280 -2.09 -7.89 -1.18
N THR A 281 -1.56 -6.68 -1.38
CA THR A 281 -1.15 -6.16 -2.68
C THR A 281 0.33 -5.84 -2.66
N SER A 282 1.09 -6.27 -3.68
CA SER A 282 2.53 -5.97 -3.75
C SER A 282 2.80 -4.46 -3.77
N LEU A 283 3.98 -4.03 -3.30
CA LEU A 283 4.33 -2.59 -3.28
C LEU A 283 4.27 -1.97 -4.69
N THR A 284 4.81 -2.64 -5.72
CA THR A 284 4.73 -2.19 -7.12
C THR A 284 3.29 -1.97 -7.56
N ASN A 285 2.42 -2.94 -7.25
CA ASN A 285 1.02 -2.90 -7.64
C ASN A 285 0.25 -1.79 -6.88
N TYR A 286 0.47 -1.69 -5.57
CA TYR A 286 -0.17 -0.69 -4.72
C TYR A 286 0.23 0.74 -5.10
N PHE A 287 1.50 0.99 -5.37
CA PHE A 287 1.97 2.34 -5.69
C PHE A 287 1.72 2.71 -7.16
N SER A 288 1.98 1.83 -8.12
CA SER A 288 2.15 2.24 -9.52
C SER A 288 1.44 1.37 -10.56
N HIS A 289 0.44 0.58 -10.19
CA HIS A 289 -0.43 -0.04 -11.18
C HIS A 289 -1.23 1.00 -11.95
N ILE A 290 -1.32 0.90 -13.27
CA ILE A 290 -1.90 1.94 -14.16
C ILE A 290 -3.40 2.23 -13.89
N ILE A 291 -4.16 1.24 -13.40
CA ILE A 291 -5.58 1.40 -12.99
C ILE A 291 -5.79 1.63 -11.48
N GLN A 292 -4.90 1.21 -10.59
CA GLN A 292 -5.20 1.17 -9.14
C GLN A 292 -4.11 1.75 -8.24
N GLY A 293 -2.93 2.03 -8.80
CA GLY A 293 -1.78 2.54 -8.08
C GLY A 293 -2.09 3.88 -7.42
N GLN A 294 -1.77 4.01 -6.13
CA GLN A 294 -2.06 5.23 -5.38
C GLN A 294 -1.39 6.46 -6.00
N ASN A 295 -0.18 6.30 -6.55
CA ASN A 295 0.58 7.38 -7.16
C ASN A 295 -0.03 7.90 -8.47
N ASN A 296 -1.00 7.21 -9.08
CA ASN A 296 -1.75 7.78 -10.21
C ASN A 296 -2.71 8.89 -9.77
N TYR A 297 -3.09 8.91 -8.49
CA TYR A 297 -4.15 9.79 -7.98
C TYR A 297 -3.66 10.83 -6.96
N ARG A 298 -2.51 10.58 -6.33
CA ARG A 298 -2.06 11.29 -5.13
C ARG A 298 -0.63 10.94 -4.74
N PRO A 299 0.07 11.81 -4.00
CA PRO A 299 1.36 11.47 -3.40
C PRO A 299 1.21 10.40 -2.30
N THR A 300 2.29 9.68 -2.02
CA THR A 300 2.39 8.71 -0.92
C THR A 300 3.60 8.99 -0.03
N TYR A 301 3.42 8.70 1.26
CA TYR A 301 4.39 8.88 2.33
C TYR A 301 4.54 7.55 3.04
N THR A 302 5.74 7.00 3.03
CA THR A 302 5.95 5.61 3.44
C THR A 302 7.11 5.52 4.40
N LEU A 303 6.90 4.82 5.52
CA LEU A 303 7.94 4.39 6.45
C LEU A 303 8.25 2.92 6.17
N ILE A 304 9.54 2.62 6.00
CA ILE A 304 10.07 1.25 6.00
C ILE A 304 10.83 1.08 7.31
N VAL A 305 10.37 0.17 8.16
CA VAL A 305 10.88 -0.01 9.52
C VAL A 305 11.49 -1.40 9.66
N TYR A 306 12.79 -1.43 9.97
CA TYR A 306 13.57 -2.66 10.15
C TYR A 306 13.78 -2.99 11.64
N GLY A 307 13.95 -4.28 11.95
CA GLY A 307 14.18 -4.79 13.30
C GLY A 307 12.92 -5.21 14.07
N ILE A 308 11.74 -5.11 13.44
CA ILE A 308 10.50 -5.65 14.00
C ILE A 308 10.55 -7.18 13.97
N GLU A 309 10.11 -7.82 15.05
CA GLU A 309 10.05 -9.29 15.16
C GLU A 309 9.19 -9.92 14.04
N PRO A 310 9.72 -10.90 13.29
CA PRO A 310 9.01 -11.60 12.22
C PRO A 310 7.64 -12.15 12.61
N GLU A 311 7.53 -12.69 13.83
CA GLU A 311 6.29 -13.27 14.34
C GLU A 311 5.18 -12.23 14.46
N LYS A 312 5.53 -10.96 14.78
CA LYS A 312 4.56 -9.86 14.83
C LYS A 312 4.11 -9.47 13.42
N LEU A 313 5.02 -9.45 12.45
CA LEU A 313 4.68 -9.13 11.05
C LEU A 313 3.75 -10.20 10.46
N LYS A 314 4.07 -11.49 10.68
CA LYS A 314 3.19 -12.60 10.29
C LYS A 314 1.83 -12.50 10.98
N GLY A 315 1.80 -12.27 12.29
CA GLY A 315 0.54 -12.13 13.01
C GLY A 315 -0.31 -10.94 12.53
N PHE A 316 0.32 -9.81 12.16
CA PHE A 316 -0.38 -8.64 11.62
C PHE A 316 -1.05 -8.99 10.30
N ARG A 317 -0.30 -9.67 9.42
CA ARG A 317 -0.78 -10.13 8.13
C ARG A 317 -2.00 -11.01 8.26
N ASP A 318 -1.90 -12.04 9.11
CA ASP A 318 -2.95 -13.04 9.29
C ASP A 318 -4.21 -12.43 9.93
N ALA A 319 -4.06 -11.44 10.81
CA ALA A 319 -5.17 -10.76 11.48
C ALA A 319 -6.10 -9.94 10.54
N LEU A 320 -5.63 -9.55 9.36
CA LEU A 320 -6.41 -8.75 8.41
C LEU A 320 -7.26 -9.58 7.45
N GLU A 321 -7.00 -10.89 7.37
CA GLU A 321 -7.67 -11.74 6.39
C GLU A 321 -9.18 -11.85 6.61
N GLU A 322 -9.65 -11.87 7.86
CA GLU A 322 -11.09 -11.86 8.14
C GLU A 322 -11.76 -10.62 7.56
N SER A 323 -11.16 -9.44 7.74
CA SER A 323 -11.69 -8.18 7.23
C SER A 323 -11.59 -8.13 5.71
N HIS A 324 -10.50 -8.63 5.12
CA HIS A 324 -10.35 -8.74 3.67
C HIS A 324 -11.44 -9.60 3.04
N ILE A 325 -11.78 -10.75 3.63
CA ILE A 325 -12.87 -11.62 3.15
C ILE A 325 -14.16 -10.81 3.10
N LYS A 326 -14.53 -10.12 4.19
CA LYS A 326 -15.73 -9.29 4.25
C LYS A 326 -15.74 -8.21 3.16
N PHE A 327 -14.62 -7.52 2.93
CA PHE A 327 -14.52 -6.53 1.85
C PHE A 327 -14.74 -7.12 0.45
N ARG A 328 -14.41 -8.41 0.23
CA ARG A 328 -14.62 -9.09 -1.05
C ARG A 328 -16.03 -9.66 -1.24
N THR A 329 -16.70 -10.05 -0.14
CA THR A 329 -17.94 -10.84 -0.17
C THR A 329 -19.17 -10.11 0.35
N GLU A 330 -19.02 -8.99 1.04
CA GLU A 330 -20.14 -8.23 1.64
C GLU A 330 -20.26 -6.81 1.07
N LYS A 331 -21.50 -6.33 0.96
CA LYS A 331 -21.78 -4.93 0.57
C LYS A 331 -21.62 -4.01 1.77
N LEU A 332 -20.39 -3.53 1.98
CA LEU A 332 -20.03 -2.71 3.15
C LEU A 332 -20.08 -1.21 2.85
N SER A 333 -20.36 -0.42 3.90
CA SER A 333 -20.21 1.03 3.89
C SER A 333 -19.06 1.42 4.80
N ILE A 334 -18.23 2.36 4.36
CA ILE A 334 -17.11 2.88 5.16
C ILE A 334 -17.64 3.69 6.34
N THR A 335 -17.22 3.32 7.55
CA THR A 335 -17.48 4.09 8.79
C THR A 335 -16.18 4.27 9.58
N PRO A 336 -16.12 5.20 10.55
CA PRO A 336 -14.97 5.28 11.46
C PRO A 336 -14.68 3.96 12.20
N GLU A 337 -15.72 3.17 12.49
CA GLU A 337 -15.60 1.87 13.14
C GLU A 337 -15.10 0.76 12.20
N TYR A 338 -15.28 0.93 10.89
CA TYR A 338 -14.93 -0.08 9.90
C TYR A 338 -14.47 0.58 8.59
N ASN A 339 -13.15 0.74 8.47
CA ASN A 339 -12.47 1.27 7.29
C ASN A 339 -11.02 0.75 7.25
N CYS A 340 -10.31 1.01 6.16
CA CYS A 340 -8.93 0.52 5.99
C CYS A 340 -7.99 0.96 7.12
N THR A 341 -8.12 2.19 7.63
CA THR A 341 -7.30 2.68 8.74
C THR A 341 -7.63 1.94 10.02
N THR A 342 -8.92 1.82 10.35
CA THR A 342 -9.38 1.16 11.57
C THR A 342 -8.97 -0.29 11.63
N GLU A 343 -9.19 -1.04 10.55
CA GLU A 343 -8.83 -2.45 10.49
C GLU A 343 -7.31 -2.65 10.54
N THR A 344 -6.54 -1.85 9.78
CA THR A 344 -5.06 -1.90 9.82
C THR A 344 -4.52 -1.59 11.21
N VAL A 345 -5.00 -0.52 11.84
CA VAL A 345 -4.54 -0.11 13.18
C VAL A 345 -4.94 -1.13 14.24
N LYS A 346 -6.12 -1.74 14.12
CA LYS A 346 -6.55 -2.82 15.01
C LYS A 346 -5.60 -4.02 14.89
N ALA A 347 -5.35 -4.50 13.68
CA ALA A 347 -4.45 -5.63 13.45
C ALA A 347 -3.02 -5.38 13.96
N LEU A 348 -2.46 -4.18 13.74
CA LEU A 348 -1.15 -3.80 14.30
C LEU A 348 -1.15 -3.83 15.83
N ASN A 349 -2.21 -3.30 16.45
CA ASN A 349 -2.35 -3.30 17.91
C ASN A 349 -2.49 -4.69 18.50
N ASP A 350 -3.18 -5.61 17.80
CA ASP A 350 -3.42 -6.99 18.23
C ASP A 350 -2.11 -7.79 18.32
N VAL A 351 -1.14 -7.50 17.44
CA VAL A 351 0.23 -8.04 17.53
C VAL A 351 1.20 -7.19 18.36
N GLY A 352 0.69 -6.17 19.03
CA GLY A 352 1.47 -5.34 19.93
C GLY A 352 2.29 -4.23 19.27
N ILE A 353 2.17 -3.98 17.96
CA ILE A 353 2.76 -2.84 17.26
C ILE A 353 1.82 -1.63 17.42
N LYS A 354 2.02 -0.85 18.48
CA LYS A 354 1.12 0.25 18.84
C LYS A 354 1.67 1.61 18.42
N GLY A 355 0.83 2.41 17.77
CA GLY A 355 1.11 3.83 17.51
C GLY A 355 1.20 4.67 18.78
N ASN A 356 1.70 5.91 18.65
CA ASN A 356 1.77 6.89 19.72
C ASN A 356 0.40 7.58 19.96
N TYR A 357 -0.51 6.87 20.64
CA TYR A 357 -1.89 7.34 20.90
C TYR A 357 -2.00 8.32 22.08
N LYS A 358 -2.77 9.41 21.91
CA LYS A 358 -3.20 10.34 22.96
C LYS A 358 -4.45 9.80 23.67
N LYS A 359 -4.25 9.19 24.85
CA LYS A 359 -5.33 8.44 25.56
C LYS A 359 -6.25 9.28 26.47
N TRP A 360 -5.76 10.37 27.06
CA TRP A 360 -6.41 10.94 28.25
C TRP A 360 -7.66 11.82 27.99
N ASP A 361 -7.76 12.47 26.82
CA ASP A 361 -8.87 13.41 26.51
C ASP A 361 -10.15 12.69 26.00
N ASN A 362 -10.00 11.48 25.48
CA ASN A 362 -11.08 10.81 24.74
C ASN A 362 -12.09 10.08 25.63
N THR A 363 -11.69 9.64 26.84
CA THR A 363 -12.59 8.95 27.78
C THR A 363 -13.70 9.87 28.29
N LEU A 364 -13.36 11.11 28.66
CA LEU A 364 -14.36 12.09 29.11
C LEU A 364 -15.31 12.48 27.98
N LYS A 365 -14.77 12.72 26.78
CA LYS A 365 -15.56 13.01 25.57
C LYS A 365 -16.50 11.85 25.22
N SER A 366 -16.07 10.60 25.38
CA SER A 366 -16.90 9.42 25.18
C SER A 366 -18.12 9.41 26.11
N ILE A 367 -17.93 9.71 27.41
CA ILE A 367 -19.02 9.78 28.39
C ILE A 367 -20.02 10.88 28.02
N VAL A 368 -19.53 12.08 27.73
CA VAL A 368 -20.37 13.25 27.39
C VAL A 368 -21.15 13.02 26.09
N THR A 369 -20.56 12.32 25.13
CA THR A 369 -21.16 12.08 23.81
C THR A 369 -21.95 10.78 23.73
N PHE A 370 -21.96 9.95 24.78
CA PHE A 370 -22.70 8.68 24.82
C PHE A 370 -24.18 8.80 24.43
N PRO A 371 -24.92 9.85 24.88
CA PRO A 371 -26.30 10.04 24.44
C PRO A 371 -26.45 10.20 22.93
N LEU A 372 -25.41 10.64 22.21
CA LEU A 372 -25.49 10.80 20.76
C LEU A 372 -25.79 9.49 20.03
N ARG A 373 -25.45 8.34 20.63
CA ARG A 373 -25.71 7.01 20.04
C ARG A 373 -27.20 6.73 19.77
N ILE A 374 -28.10 7.43 20.45
CA ILE A 374 -29.56 7.26 20.28
C ILE A 374 -30.08 7.97 19.01
N PHE A 375 -29.32 8.90 18.43
CA PHE A 375 -29.69 9.63 17.21
C PHE A 375 -29.28 8.92 15.91
N GLY A 376 -29.34 7.59 15.90
CA GLY A 376 -29.06 6.77 14.71
C GLY A 376 -27.56 6.70 14.33
N SER A 377 -27.30 6.39 13.05
CA SER A 377 -25.94 6.14 12.52
C SER A 377 -25.03 7.36 12.68
N THR A 378 -25.50 8.56 12.32
CA THR A 378 -24.76 9.82 12.45
C THR A 378 -24.33 10.09 13.89
N GLY A 379 -25.23 9.84 14.85
CA GLY A 379 -24.94 10.02 16.26
C GLY A 379 -23.93 9.01 16.81
N LYS A 380 -23.98 7.75 16.35
CA LYS A 380 -22.96 6.72 16.64
C LYS A 380 -21.59 7.10 16.10
N THR A 381 -21.50 7.49 14.83
CA THR A 381 -20.26 7.95 14.18
C THR A 381 -19.63 9.11 14.94
N LEU A 382 -20.45 10.10 15.36
CA LEU A 382 -19.96 11.26 16.09
C LEU A 382 -19.47 10.89 17.50
N HIS A 383 -20.21 10.05 18.22
CA HIS A 383 -19.78 9.52 19.51
C HIS A 383 -18.46 8.75 19.39
N TYR A 384 -18.34 7.84 18.42
CA TYR A 384 -17.12 7.08 18.19
C TYR A 384 -15.94 8.00 17.90
N SER A 385 -16.14 8.98 17.01
CA SER A 385 -15.07 9.88 16.56
C SER A 385 -14.61 10.85 17.66
N LEU A 386 -15.50 11.25 18.58
CA LEU A 386 -15.15 12.11 19.71
C LEU A 386 -14.61 11.31 20.91
N GLY A 387 -15.06 10.06 21.06
CA GLY A 387 -14.66 9.15 22.14
C GLY A 387 -13.40 8.34 21.87
N ASN A 388 -12.81 8.45 20.68
CA ASN A 388 -11.58 7.74 20.29
C ASN A 388 -10.52 8.68 19.73
N ASP A 389 -9.27 8.26 19.81
CA ASP A 389 -8.16 8.94 19.16
C ASP A 389 -8.30 8.82 17.64
N ALA A 390 -8.26 9.95 16.94
CA ALA A 390 -8.36 10.03 15.48
C ALA A 390 -7.33 9.13 14.77
N SER A 391 -6.16 8.90 15.37
CA SER A 391 -5.14 8.01 14.82
C SER A 391 -5.53 6.53 14.77
N LYS A 392 -6.70 6.17 15.31
CA LYS A 392 -7.27 4.84 15.14
C LYS A 392 -8.16 4.67 13.92
N PHE A 393 -8.59 5.76 13.29
CA PHE A 393 -9.60 5.68 12.21
C PHE A 393 -9.44 6.74 11.11
N GLN A 394 -8.50 7.67 11.22
CA GLN A 394 -8.19 8.68 10.21
C GLN A 394 -6.77 8.47 9.64
N PRO A 395 -6.58 8.45 8.31
CA PRO A 395 -5.30 8.13 7.69
C PRO A 395 -4.11 8.99 8.15
N ARG A 396 -4.22 10.32 8.07
CA ARG A 396 -3.10 11.22 8.46
C ARG A 396 -2.78 11.16 9.96
N PRO A 397 -3.76 11.23 10.88
CA PRO A 397 -3.50 10.98 12.30
C PRO A 397 -2.87 9.60 12.57
N ALA A 398 -3.28 8.55 11.86
CA ALA A 398 -2.70 7.21 12.02
C ALA A 398 -1.24 7.18 11.60
N PHE A 399 -0.92 7.68 10.40
CA PHE A 399 0.46 7.80 9.93
C PHE A 399 1.33 8.60 10.88
N ASN A 400 0.85 9.77 11.31
CA ASN A 400 1.52 10.63 12.29
C ASN A 400 1.76 9.92 13.62
N SER A 401 0.86 9.03 14.04
CA SER A 401 1.01 8.23 15.26
C SER A 401 2.14 7.21 15.15
N PHE A 402 2.31 6.56 13.99
CA PHE A 402 3.43 5.65 13.73
C PHE A 402 4.75 6.38 13.46
N ALA A 403 4.71 7.52 12.77
CA ALA A 403 5.85 8.44 12.68
C ALA A 403 6.37 8.80 14.09
N GLY A 404 5.46 9.01 15.05
CA GLY A 404 5.83 9.35 16.42
C GLY A 404 6.46 8.20 17.20
N VAL A 405 6.22 6.96 16.77
CA VAL A 405 6.92 5.78 17.32
C VAL A 405 8.35 5.76 16.83
N VAL A 406 8.57 5.97 15.53
CA VAL A 406 9.91 5.93 14.94
C VAL A 406 10.75 7.14 15.31
N LEU A 407 10.16 8.29 15.62
CA LEU A 407 10.91 9.49 15.99
C LEU A 407 11.27 9.55 17.49
N ARG A 408 10.69 8.68 18.33
CA ARG A 408 10.96 8.62 19.78
C ARG A 408 11.92 7.50 20.17
N ASP A 409 13.03 7.86 20.81
CA ASP A 409 14.06 6.92 21.26
C ASP A 409 13.52 5.81 22.17
N ASP A 410 12.67 6.15 23.13
CA ASP A 410 12.10 5.20 24.10
C ASP A 410 11.19 4.17 23.41
N LEU A 411 10.42 4.61 22.41
CA LEU A 411 9.54 3.74 21.64
C LEU A 411 10.31 2.93 20.60
N ARG A 412 11.31 3.51 19.92
CA ARG A 412 12.21 2.76 19.03
C ARG A 412 12.88 1.59 19.74
N LYS A 413 13.47 1.84 20.92
CA LYS A 413 14.10 0.81 21.75
C LYS A 413 13.11 -0.27 22.18
N LYS A 414 11.90 0.14 22.58
CA LYS A 414 10.83 -0.80 22.95
C LYS A 414 10.45 -1.76 21.82
N TYR A 415 10.44 -1.29 20.58
CA TYR A 415 10.09 -2.09 19.41
C TYR A 415 11.29 -2.68 18.67
N ASN A 416 12.51 -2.56 19.23
CA ASN A 416 13.75 -3.05 18.61
C ASN A 416 13.96 -2.49 17.19
N ILE A 417 13.56 -1.24 16.95
CA ILE A 417 13.71 -0.61 15.65
C ILE A 417 15.18 -0.30 15.41
N LYS A 418 15.75 -0.81 14.31
CA LYS A 418 17.17 -0.68 13.96
C LYS A 418 17.43 0.34 12.86
N ARG A 419 16.51 0.46 11.89
CA ARG A 419 16.56 1.47 10.85
C ARG A 419 15.17 1.86 10.42
N VAL A 420 15.02 3.13 10.02
CA VAL A 420 13.78 3.66 9.47
C VAL A 420 14.11 4.49 8.24
N ASP A 421 13.60 4.05 7.10
CA ASP A 421 13.63 4.84 5.87
C ASP A 421 12.26 5.50 5.66
N TYR A 422 12.29 6.77 5.25
CA TYR A 422 11.14 7.53 4.80
C TYR A 422 11.22 7.72 3.30
N ILE A 423 10.14 7.36 2.61
CA ILE A 423 10.00 7.47 1.16
C ILE A 423 8.84 8.41 0.86
N PHE A 424 9.13 9.46 0.09
CA PHE A 424 8.12 10.28 -0.55
C PHE A 424 8.07 9.89 -2.04
N TYR A 425 6.92 9.41 -2.48
CA TYR A 425 6.65 9.18 -3.90
C TYR A 425 5.53 10.13 -4.34
N PRO A 426 5.83 11.13 -5.18
CA PRO A 426 4.83 12.06 -5.67
C PRO A 426 3.78 11.39 -6.55
N GLN A 427 2.71 12.14 -6.84
CA GLN A 427 1.75 11.75 -7.87
C GLN A 427 2.45 11.73 -9.24
N ILE A 428 2.17 10.69 -10.03
CA ILE A 428 2.65 10.56 -11.40
C ILE A 428 2.09 11.74 -12.22
N PRO A 429 2.94 12.51 -12.92
CA PRO A 429 2.49 13.62 -13.75
C PRO A 429 1.43 13.19 -14.76
N SER A 430 0.30 13.89 -14.81
CA SER A 430 -0.83 13.58 -15.68
C SER A 430 -1.72 14.82 -15.88
N ALA A 431 -2.75 14.71 -16.73
CA ALA A 431 -3.83 15.68 -16.83
C ALA A 431 -4.76 15.68 -15.60
N ARG A 432 -4.67 14.66 -14.73
CA ARG A 432 -5.45 14.60 -13.49
C ARG A 432 -5.01 15.72 -12.54
N PRO A 433 -5.94 16.43 -11.88
CA PRO A 433 -5.62 17.40 -10.85
C PRO A 433 -4.70 16.82 -9.79
N VAL A 434 -3.69 17.60 -9.40
CA VAL A 434 -2.69 17.16 -8.42
C VAL A 434 -3.36 17.05 -7.05
N GLY A 435 -3.20 15.89 -6.43
CA GLY A 435 -3.55 15.61 -5.05
C GLY A 435 -2.70 16.41 -4.06
N GLY A 436 -2.69 16.00 -2.81
CA GLY A 436 -1.86 16.67 -1.81
C GLY A 436 -1.93 15.97 -0.46
N MET A 437 -1.59 16.68 0.61
CA MET A 437 -1.70 16.13 1.96
C MET A 437 -3.16 15.83 2.34
N ALA A 438 -3.37 14.68 2.99
CA ALA A 438 -4.68 14.30 3.50
C ALA A 438 -5.15 15.22 4.64
N VAL A 439 -6.46 15.35 4.85
CA VAL A 439 -6.97 16.13 5.98
C VAL A 439 -6.56 15.51 7.31
N GLY A 440 -6.14 16.37 8.25
CA GLY A 440 -5.67 15.94 9.58
C GLY A 440 -6.75 16.00 10.67
N SER A 441 -7.96 16.46 10.36
CA SER A 441 -8.99 16.72 11.37
C SER A 441 -10.38 16.21 10.98
N LEU A 442 -11.10 15.68 11.97
CA LEU A 442 -12.50 15.26 11.84
C LEU A 442 -13.42 16.36 11.31
N ARG A 443 -13.21 17.61 11.74
CA ARG A 443 -14.01 18.76 11.29
C ARG A 443 -13.88 18.97 9.79
N GLN A 444 -12.66 18.91 9.25
CA GLN A 444 -12.44 18.98 7.81
C GLN A 444 -13.04 17.77 7.10
N SER A 445 -12.84 16.55 7.60
CA SER A 445 -13.46 15.34 7.03
C SER A 445 -14.98 15.47 6.88
N ILE A 446 -15.68 15.98 7.91
CA ILE A 446 -17.13 16.21 7.88
C ILE A 446 -17.50 17.32 6.88
N LYS A 447 -16.72 18.41 6.82
CA LYS A 447 -16.94 19.50 5.85
C LYS A 447 -16.91 18.95 4.41
N TYR A 448 -15.85 18.22 4.06
CA TYR A 448 -15.68 17.70 2.71
C TYR A 448 -16.65 16.56 2.38
N LYS A 449 -17.04 15.74 3.37
CA LYS A 449 -18.13 14.78 3.16
C LYS A 449 -19.43 15.49 2.72
N LYS A 450 -19.79 16.61 3.35
CA LYS A 450 -20.97 17.39 2.94
C LYS A 450 -20.84 17.95 1.53
N LEU A 451 -19.64 18.37 1.13
CA LEU A 451 -19.37 18.85 -0.23
C LEU A 451 -19.47 17.70 -1.24
N TYR A 452 -18.93 16.53 -0.92
CA TYR A 452 -19.07 15.30 -1.72
C TYR A 452 -20.54 14.91 -1.90
N ASP A 453 -21.29 14.79 -0.80
CA ASP A 453 -22.70 14.43 -0.83
C ASP A 453 -23.51 15.42 -1.68
N LYS A 454 -23.18 16.72 -1.63
CA LYS A 454 -23.86 17.78 -2.38
C LYS A 454 -23.49 17.79 -3.86
N TYR A 455 -22.20 17.78 -4.19
CA TYR A 455 -21.73 18.11 -5.54
C TYR A 455 -21.39 16.89 -6.41
N GLU A 456 -21.24 15.71 -5.82
CA GLU A 456 -20.85 14.48 -6.54
C GLU A 456 -21.91 13.39 -6.47
N VAL A 457 -22.68 13.31 -5.37
CA VAL A 457 -23.67 12.24 -5.14
C VAL A 457 -25.11 12.68 -5.40
N ASN A 458 -25.52 13.85 -4.90
CA ASN A 458 -26.91 14.28 -5.00
C ASN A 458 -27.24 14.73 -6.43
N GLU A 459 -28.06 13.94 -7.12
CA GLU A 459 -28.47 14.17 -8.51
C GLU A 459 -29.09 15.57 -8.76
N ALA A 460 -29.72 16.19 -7.75
CA ALA A 460 -30.29 17.53 -7.90
C ALA A 460 -29.25 18.66 -7.87
N THR A 461 -28.08 18.42 -7.29
CA THR A 461 -27.02 19.43 -7.10
C THR A 461 -25.65 18.98 -7.63
N LYS A 462 -25.61 17.84 -8.33
CA LYS A 462 -24.43 17.25 -8.93
C LYS A 462 -23.89 18.18 -9.99
N LEU A 463 -22.60 18.48 -9.90
CA LEU A 463 -21.94 19.39 -10.83
C LEU A 463 -21.35 18.61 -12.00
N PRO A 464 -21.33 19.20 -13.21
CA PRO A 464 -20.54 18.67 -14.31
C PRO A 464 -19.04 18.73 -13.98
N PRO A 465 -18.21 17.87 -14.59
CA PRO A 465 -16.78 17.75 -14.26
C PRO A 465 -16.01 19.08 -14.26
N GLU A 466 -16.24 19.96 -15.24
CA GLU A 466 -15.55 21.25 -15.35
C GLU A 466 -15.88 22.22 -14.20
N GLU A 467 -17.16 22.28 -13.80
CA GLU A 467 -17.58 23.12 -12.67
C GLU A 467 -17.09 22.55 -11.34
N LEU A 468 -17.16 21.22 -11.18
CA LEU A 468 -16.65 20.52 -10.01
C LEU A 468 -15.15 20.77 -9.84
N LYS A 469 -14.37 20.66 -10.91
CA LYS A 469 -12.92 20.90 -10.92
C LYS A 469 -12.57 22.29 -10.37
N ARG A 470 -13.25 23.34 -10.83
CA ARG A 470 -13.03 24.71 -10.35
C ARG A 470 -13.28 24.85 -8.85
N ILE A 471 -14.33 24.21 -8.33
CA ILE A 471 -14.65 24.27 -6.89
C ILE A 471 -13.67 23.42 -6.08
N LEU A 472 -13.29 22.24 -6.58
CA LEU A 472 -12.27 21.38 -5.96
C LEU A 472 -10.96 22.14 -5.80
N GLU A 473 -10.44 22.75 -6.85
CA GLU A 473 -9.19 23.52 -6.82
C GLU A 473 -9.22 24.60 -5.72
N GLN A 474 -10.30 25.37 -5.64
CA GLN A 474 -10.47 26.43 -4.63
C GLN A 474 -10.62 25.89 -3.21
N GLU A 475 -11.38 24.82 -3.02
CA GLU A 475 -11.64 24.27 -1.69
C GLU A 475 -10.48 23.41 -1.16
N LEU A 476 -9.73 22.74 -2.02
CA LEU A 476 -8.62 21.88 -1.63
C LEU A 476 -7.34 22.68 -1.32
N GLN A 477 -7.16 23.86 -1.90
CA GLN A 477 -6.10 24.80 -1.49
C GLN A 477 -6.23 25.25 -0.03
N LYS A 478 -7.43 25.17 0.56
CA LYS A 478 -7.68 25.51 1.97
C LYS A 478 -7.26 24.40 2.95
N ILE A 479 -6.77 23.28 2.44
CA ILE A 479 -6.21 22.18 3.24
C ILE A 479 -4.72 22.44 3.36
N GLU A 480 -4.33 23.15 4.41
CA GLU A 480 -2.94 23.29 4.86
C GLU A 480 -2.84 22.73 6.29
#